data_AF-A0A6C0KKG0-F1
#
_entry.id   AF-A0A6C0KKG0-F1
#
_cell.length_a   1.000
_cell.length_b   1.000
_cell.length_c   1.000
_cell.angle_alpha   90.00
_cell.angle_beta   90.00
_cell.angle_gamma   90.00
#
_symmetry.space_group_name_H-M   'P 1'
#
loop_
_entity.id
_entity.type
_entity.pdbx_description
1 polymer ?
#
loop_
_entity_poly.entity_id
_entity_poly.type
_entity_poly.pdbx_seq_one_letter_code
_entity_poly.pdbx_strand_id
1 'polypeptide(L)'
;MEHIQRLRLLFKDLLAMPYYKNCAAASGAVHNIASHEQAVEILLQQHSFTKWAPGTAKPNSETIWKWLNITYENMGKEAPVLNNNTMPDYSYLAQPCGTHDSPDFIIKTTGNIIIGIECKSADGYSPMYNSGGIKQNLIYLFCSNKSNATTMFCGKDVCSVDQQQLINELIEKQRILEGEYNGKLKQIDIHQRGISYYTRPMIQQSGGNKYTNYFTHPERGQCEENVYTYLETIVEKNI
;
A
#
# COMPACT_ATOMS: atom_id res chain seq x y z
N MET A 1 -17.73 12.48 14.50
CA MET A 1 -18.69 11.47 13.98
C MET A 1 -18.75 11.45 12.45
N GLU A 2 -18.87 12.60 11.77
CA GLU A 2 -18.96 12.63 10.29
C GLU A 2 -17.73 12.06 9.55
N HIS A 3 -16.51 12.26 10.09
CA HIS A 3 -15.25 11.87 9.46
C HIS A 3 -15.05 10.34 9.39
N ILE A 4 -15.32 9.64 10.50
CA ILE A 4 -15.28 8.18 10.57
C ILE A 4 -16.31 7.59 9.60
N GLN A 5 -17.50 8.17 9.54
CA GLN A 5 -18.55 7.67 8.65
C GLN A 5 -18.16 7.80 7.16
N ARG A 6 -17.53 8.91 6.76
CA ARG A 6 -16.97 9.07 5.41
C ARG A 6 -15.93 8.01 5.10
N LEU A 7 -14.97 7.76 6.00
CA LEU A 7 -13.96 6.71 5.82
C LEU A 7 -14.59 5.32 5.74
N ARG A 8 -15.52 4.99 6.64
CA ARG A 8 -16.22 3.69 6.62
C ARG A 8 -16.95 3.46 5.31
N LEU A 9 -17.63 4.48 4.78
CA LEU A 9 -18.30 4.41 3.48
C LEU A 9 -17.32 4.22 2.33
N LEU A 10 -16.22 5.00 2.29
CA LEU A 10 -15.17 4.83 1.30
C LEU A 10 -14.60 3.40 1.30
N PHE A 11 -14.18 2.88 2.46
CA PHE A 11 -13.59 1.55 2.55
C PHE A 11 -14.60 0.43 2.32
N LYS A 12 -15.87 0.64 2.64
CA LYS A 12 -16.95 -0.27 2.24
C LYS A 12 -17.11 -0.35 0.73
N ASP A 13 -17.08 0.78 0.03
CA ASP A 13 -17.20 0.81 -1.42
C ASP A 13 -15.94 0.26 -2.11
N LEU A 14 -14.75 0.52 -1.56
CA LEU A 14 -13.48 -0.11 -2.00
C LEU A 14 -13.53 -1.63 -1.86
N LEU A 15 -14.03 -2.14 -0.73
CA LEU A 15 -14.20 -3.58 -0.50
C LEU A 15 -15.22 -4.21 -1.47
N ALA A 16 -16.27 -3.46 -1.82
CA ALA A 16 -17.31 -3.91 -2.75
C ALA A 16 -16.86 -3.90 -4.23
N MET A 17 -15.67 -3.39 -4.55
CA MET A 17 -15.17 -3.36 -5.91
C MET A 17 -15.01 -4.79 -6.48
N PRO A 18 -15.49 -5.04 -7.71
CA PRO A 18 -15.10 -6.23 -8.46
C PRO A 18 -13.63 -6.13 -8.89
N TYR A 19 -13.17 -7.07 -9.72
CA TYR A 19 -11.89 -6.87 -10.40
C TYR A 19 -11.93 -5.58 -11.24
N TYR A 20 -10.90 -4.75 -11.17
CA TYR A 20 -10.94 -3.38 -11.72
C TYR A 20 -11.32 -3.30 -13.20
N LYS A 21 -10.95 -4.28 -14.02
CA LYS A 21 -11.33 -4.35 -15.45
C LYS A 21 -12.83 -4.50 -15.66
N ASN A 22 -13.54 -5.01 -14.66
CA ASN A 22 -14.98 -5.21 -14.66
C ASN A 22 -15.73 -4.04 -13.98
N CYS A 23 -15.03 -3.06 -13.40
CA CYS A 23 -15.67 -1.91 -12.75
C CYS A 23 -16.45 -1.03 -13.74
N ALA A 24 -16.04 -0.90 -15.00
CA ALA A 24 -16.79 -0.11 -15.99
C ALA A 24 -18.17 -0.73 -16.28
N ALA A 25 -18.25 -2.06 -16.37
CA ALA A 25 -19.50 -2.78 -16.52
C ALA A 25 -20.39 -2.70 -15.27
N ALA A 26 -19.79 -2.69 -14.08
CA ALA A 26 -20.52 -2.63 -12.80
C ALA A 26 -21.01 -1.21 -12.43
N SER A 27 -20.28 -0.17 -12.84
CA SER A 27 -20.57 1.24 -12.51
C SER A 27 -21.41 1.97 -13.57
N GLY A 28 -21.64 1.34 -14.73
CA GLY A 28 -22.27 1.99 -15.89
C GLY A 28 -21.41 3.07 -16.56
N ALA A 29 -20.12 3.17 -16.19
CA ALA A 29 -19.20 4.13 -16.77
C ALA A 29 -18.83 3.74 -18.21
N VAL A 30 -18.92 4.72 -19.13
CA VAL A 30 -18.59 4.55 -20.57
C VAL A 30 -17.07 4.43 -20.81
N HIS A 31 -16.25 4.73 -19.80
CA HIS A 31 -14.80 4.72 -19.91
C HIS A 31 -14.19 3.42 -19.37
N ASN A 32 -13.36 2.77 -20.20
CA ASN A 32 -12.54 1.63 -19.77
C ASN A 32 -11.64 2.04 -18.60
N ILE A 33 -11.73 1.29 -17.50
CA ILE A 33 -10.84 1.44 -16.34
C ILE A 33 -9.56 0.67 -16.65
N ALA A 34 -8.44 1.39 -16.76
CA ALA A 34 -7.17 0.85 -17.24
C ALA A 34 -6.35 0.17 -16.14
N SER A 35 -6.58 0.50 -14.87
CA SER A 35 -5.82 -0.07 -13.75
C SER A 35 -6.63 -0.14 -12.44
N HIS A 36 -6.09 -0.88 -11.46
CA HIS A 36 -6.69 -0.97 -10.13
C HIS A 36 -6.66 0.39 -9.40
N GLU A 37 -5.55 1.10 -9.50
CA GLU A 37 -5.34 2.42 -8.93
C GLU A 37 -6.35 3.43 -9.48
N GLN A 38 -6.65 3.39 -10.78
CA GLN A 38 -7.67 4.26 -11.38
C GLN A 38 -9.05 4.01 -10.79
N ALA A 39 -9.42 2.74 -10.53
CA ALA A 39 -10.70 2.41 -9.89
C ALA A 39 -10.77 2.95 -8.45
N VAL A 40 -9.68 2.83 -7.70
CA VAL A 40 -9.56 3.39 -6.34
C VAL A 40 -9.65 4.92 -6.37
N GLU A 41 -8.98 5.57 -7.33
CA GLU A 41 -9.00 7.03 -7.50
C GLU A 41 -10.42 7.57 -7.75
N ILE A 42 -11.23 6.86 -8.55
CA ILE A 42 -12.63 7.21 -8.80
C ILE A 42 -13.43 7.18 -7.50
N LEU A 43 -13.29 6.13 -6.68
CA LEU A 43 -14.00 6.04 -5.40
C LEU A 43 -13.54 7.12 -4.41
N LEU A 44 -12.25 7.43 -4.35
CA LEU A 44 -11.74 8.55 -3.54
C LEU A 44 -12.44 9.86 -3.91
N GLN A 45 -12.55 10.16 -5.21
CA GLN A 45 -13.23 11.35 -5.71
C GLN A 45 -14.74 11.34 -5.41
N GLN A 46 -15.42 10.21 -5.55
CA GLN A 46 -16.84 10.06 -5.22
C GLN A 46 -17.11 10.30 -3.72
N HIS A 47 -16.18 9.94 -2.85
CA HIS A 47 -16.21 10.22 -1.41
C HIS A 47 -15.63 11.60 -1.04
N SER A 48 -15.59 12.52 -2.02
CA SER A 48 -15.13 13.91 -1.93
C SER A 48 -13.69 14.12 -1.46
N PHE A 49 -12.81 13.13 -1.67
CA PHE A 49 -11.38 13.38 -1.58
C PHE A 49 -10.88 14.05 -2.87
N THR A 50 -10.11 15.11 -2.71
CA THR A 50 -9.54 15.88 -3.83
C THR A 50 -8.12 15.41 -4.15
N LYS A 51 -7.77 15.33 -5.43
CA LYS A 51 -6.39 15.03 -5.81
C LYS A 51 -5.48 16.20 -5.45
N TRP A 52 -4.50 15.98 -4.60
CA TRP A 52 -3.48 16.97 -4.30
C TRP A 52 -2.35 16.91 -5.32
N ALA A 53 -2.04 18.06 -5.92
CA ALA A 53 -0.97 18.22 -6.89
C ALA A 53 0.07 19.23 -6.38
N PRO A 54 1.03 18.79 -5.53
CA PRO A 54 1.96 19.71 -4.85
C PRO A 54 3.01 20.37 -5.75
N GLY A 55 3.11 19.99 -7.02
CA GLY A 55 4.11 20.54 -7.95
C GLY A 55 5.54 20.40 -7.40
N THR A 56 6.27 21.52 -7.32
CA THR A 56 7.64 21.57 -6.77
C THR A 56 7.71 21.37 -5.26
N ALA A 57 6.60 21.51 -4.54
CA ALA A 57 6.51 21.26 -3.10
C ALA A 57 6.18 19.79 -2.77
N LYS A 58 6.35 18.85 -3.73
CA LYS A 58 6.08 17.43 -3.51
C LYS A 58 7.02 16.90 -2.42
N PRO A 59 6.49 16.30 -1.32
CA PRO A 59 7.32 15.66 -0.31
C PRO A 59 8.10 14.48 -0.91
N ASN A 60 9.33 14.27 -0.44
CA ASN A 60 10.13 13.11 -0.81
C ASN A 60 9.65 11.84 -0.09
N SER A 61 10.12 10.66 -0.54
CA SER A 61 9.70 9.38 0.02
C SER A 61 9.96 9.26 1.53
N GLU A 62 11.07 9.80 2.04
CA GLU A 62 11.39 9.81 3.47
C GLU A 62 10.33 10.57 4.28
N THR A 63 9.91 11.74 3.78
CA THR A 63 8.87 12.55 4.42
C THR A 63 7.53 11.83 4.43
N ILE A 64 7.17 11.17 3.33
CA ILE A 64 5.95 10.37 3.24
C ILE A 64 5.95 9.23 4.25
N TRP A 65 7.04 8.46 4.33
CA TRP A 65 7.16 7.37 5.29
C TRP A 65 7.14 7.86 6.74
N LYS A 66 7.72 9.03 7.02
CA LYS A 66 7.63 9.64 8.34
C LYS A 66 6.18 9.96 8.72
N TRP A 67 5.40 10.53 7.81
CA TRP A 67 3.97 10.80 8.05
C TRP A 67 3.19 9.51 8.38
N LEU A 68 3.41 8.46 7.59
CA LEU A 68 2.74 7.17 7.78
C LEU A 68 3.17 6.44 9.06
N ASN A 69 4.46 6.43 9.38
CA ASN A 69 4.98 5.78 10.58
C ASN A 69 4.50 6.48 11.84
N ILE A 70 4.48 7.82 11.86
CA ILE A 70 3.92 8.59 12.98
C ILE A 70 2.46 8.19 13.18
N THR A 71 1.64 8.20 12.13
CA THR A 71 0.22 7.81 12.23
C THR A 71 0.06 6.41 12.85
N TYR A 72 0.86 5.45 12.38
CA TYR A 72 0.81 4.06 12.83
C TYR A 72 1.33 3.83 14.26
N GLU A 73 2.50 4.38 14.62
CA GLU A 73 3.10 4.18 15.95
C GLU A 73 2.27 4.80 17.08
N ASN A 74 1.52 5.86 16.77
CA ASN A 74 0.72 6.56 17.76
C ASN A 74 -0.62 5.88 18.07
N MET A 75 -0.92 4.74 17.42
CA MET A 75 -2.10 3.92 17.73
C MET A 75 -2.21 3.56 19.22
N GLY A 76 -1.11 3.59 19.98
CA GLY A 76 -1.08 3.34 21.43
C GLY A 76 -0.83 4.56 22.32
N LYS A 77 -0.71 5.78 21.79
CA LYS A 77 -0.25 6.97 22.55
C LYS A 77 -1.27 8.12 22.47
N GLU A 78 -1.24 9.04 23.44
CA GLU A 78 -2.02 10.29 23.38
C GLU A 78 -1.32 11.33 22.49
N ALA A 79 -2.05 11.81 21.47
CA ALA A 79 -1.81 12.94 20.57
C ALA A 79 -0.39 13.11 19.98
N PRO A 80 -0.15 12.68 18.73
CA PRO A 80 1.05 13.01 18.01
C PRO A 80 0.98 14.38 17.37
N VAL A 81 2.14 15.05 17.41
CA VAL A 81 2.31 16.33 16.78
C VAL A 81 3.00 16.12 15.44
N LEU A 82 2.20 15.96 14.40
CA LEU A 82 2.64 16.11 13.01
C LEU A 82 2.78 17.61 12.74
N ASN A 83 3.86 18.21 13.26
CA ASN A 83 4.22 19.57 12.93
C ASN A 83 4.58 19.60 11.44
N ASN A 84 3.70 20.20 10.62
CA ASN A 84 3.95 20.63 9.23
C ASN A 84 3.68 19.61 8.09
N ASN A 85 2.53 18.90 8.09
CA ASN A 85 2.05 18.35 6.80
C ASN A 85 1.45 19.50 5.95
N THR A 86 1.81 19.58 4.67
CA THR A 86 1.33 20.60 3.72
C THR A 86 0.15 20.12 2.88
N MET A 87 -0.23 18.86 3.05
CA MET A 87 -1.31 18.23 2.30
C MET A 87 -2.66 18.78 2.80
N PRO A 88 -3.60 19.17 1.92
CA PRO A 88 -4.93 19.63 2.35
C PRO A 88 -5.77 18.52 2.99
N ASP A 89 -6.67 18.89 3.89
CA ASP A 89 -7.67 17.95 4.45
C ASP A 89 -8.56 17.40 3.33
N TYR A 90 -8.99 16.15 3.47
CA TYR A 90 -9.76 15.40 2.46
C TYR A 90 -9.12 15.44 1.08
N SER A 91 -7.83 15.13 1.05
CA SER A 91 -7.11 15.01 -0.21
C SER A 91 -6.38 13.68 -0.31
N TYR A 92 -5.92 13.35 -1.51
CA TYR A 92 -5.04 12.20 -1.73
C TYR A 92 -3.90 12.57 -2.67
N LEU A 93 -2.79 11.85 -2.54
CA LEU A 93 -1.68 11.90 -3.48
C LEU A 93 -1.44 10.49 -4.00
N ALA A 94 -1.59 10.31 -5.31
CA ALA A 94 -1.27 9.07 -6.01
C ALA A 94 0.24 8.98 -6.28
N GLN A 95 0.79 7.78 -6.17
CA GLN A 95 2.20 7.46 -6.39
C GLN A 95 3.14 8.44 -5.67
N PRO A 96 2.95 8.66 -4.34
CA PRO A 96 3.72 9.61 -3.55
C PRO A 96 5.22 9.35 -3.61
N CYS A 97 5.63 8.08 -3.66
CA CYS A 97 7.04 7.66 -3.72
C CYS A 97 7.54 7.33 -5.14
N GLY A 98 6.68 7.46 -6.16
CA GLY A 98 7.00 7.10 -7.55
C GLY A 98 6.33 5.79 -7.97
N THR A 99 6.25 5.53 -9.29
CA THR A 99 5.46 4.44 -9.90
C THR A 99 5.91 3.01 -9.57
N HIS A 100 7.01 2.87 -8.84
CA HIS A 100 7.61 1.59 -8.50
C HIS A 100 7.81 1.39 -7.00
N ASP A 101 7.38 2.37 -6.19
CA ASP A 101 7.57 2.41 -4.75
C ASP A 101 6.25 2.62 -4.01
N SER A 102 6.02 1.82 -2.98
CA SER A 102 4.85 1.93 -2.10
C SER A 102 4.88 3.21 -1.23
N PRO A 103 3.72 3.74 -0.82
CA PRO A 103 2.38 3.27 -1.19
C PRO A 103 1.91 3.80 -2.54
N ASP A 104 0.92 3.14 -3.16
CA ASP A 104 0.23 3.66 -4.35
C ASP A 104 -0.57 4.94 -4.07
N PHE A 105 -1.12 5.08 -2.85
CA PHE A 105 -1.79 6.29 -2.40
C PHE A 105 -1.44 6.64 -0.97
N ILE A 106 -1.39 7.93 -0.68
CA ILE A 106 -1.70 8.45 0.65
C ILE A 106 -2.99 9.24 0.59
N ILE A 107 -3.82 9.09 1.61
CA ILE A 107 -5.01 9.93 1.83
C ILE A 107 -4.83 10.72 3.12
N LYS A 108 -5.19 11.99 3.10
CA LYS A 108 -5.28 12.84 4.27
C LYS A 108 -6.74 13.11 4.57
N THR A 109 -7.14 12.88 5.82
CA THR A 109 -8.52 13.12 6.26
C THR A 109 -8.61 14.49 6.92
N THR A 110 -8.69 14.57 8.24
CA THR A 110 -8.67 15.82 9.01
C THR A 110 -7.41 15.91 9.85
N GLY A 111 -6.88 17.13 10.01
CA GLY A 111 -5.76 17.37 10.91
C GLY A 111 -4.49 16.65 10.47
N ASN A 112 -4.05 15.67 11.27
CA ASN A 112 -2.77 14.97 11.05
C ASN A 112 -2.91 13.53 10.55
N ILE A 113 -4.14 13.05 10.35
CA ILE A 113 -4.39 11.65 10.02
C ILE A 113 -4.06 11.40 8.54
N ILE A 114 -3.00 10.62 8.30
CA ILE A 114 -2.54 10.23 6.96
C ILE A 114 -2.52 8.71 6.85
N ILE A 115 -3.29 8.17 5.91
CA ILE A 115 -3.43 6.73 5.70
C ILE A 115 -2.75 6.36 4.38
N GLY A 116 -1.90 5.34 4.41
CA GLY A 116 -1.27 4.78 3.23
C GLY A 116 -2.04 3.58 2.71
N ILE A 117 -2.30 3.56 1.39
CA ILE A 117 -3.00 2.49 0.70
C ILE A 117 -2.11 1.94 -0.41
N GLU A 118 -1.89 0.63 -0.39
CA GLU A 118 -1.19 -0.10 -1.46
C GLU A 118 -2.21 -0.94 -2.25
N CYS A 119 -2.22 -0.77 -3.57
CA CYS A 119 -3.01 -1.55 -4.48
C CYS A 119 -2.25 -2.80 -4.93
N LYS A 120 -2.95 -3.93 -4.92
CA LYS A 120 -2.49 -5.19 -5.51
C LYS A 120 -3.57 -5.73 -6.41
N SER A 121 -3.14 -6.23 -7.57
CA SER A 121 -4.03 -6.95 -8.48
C SER A 121 -3.34 -8.19 -9.00
N ALA A 122 -4.11 -9.26 -9.20
CA ALA A 122 -3.59 -10.50 -9.76
C ALA A 122 -4.67 -11.25 -10.55
N ASP A 123 -4.24 -12.08 -11.49
CA ASP A 123 -5.12 -13.08 -12.07
C ASP A 123 -5.39 -14.26 -11.10
N GLY A 124 -4.55 -14.42 -10.07
CA GLY A 124 -4.65 -15.47 -9.04
C GLY A 124 -5.40 -15.03 -7.79
N TYR A 125 -5.25 -15.80 -6.70
CA TYR A 125 -5.91 -15.56 -5.41
C TYR A 125 -4.98 -14.99 -4.32
N SER A 126 -3.71 -14.71 -4.67
CA SER A 126 -2.69 -14.20 -3.76
C SER A 126 -1.99 -13.00 -4.39
N PRO A 127 -1.71 -11.94 -3.63
CA PRO A 127 -0.87 -10.85 -4.08
C PRO A 127 0.61 -11.27 -4.13
N MET A 128 1.43 -10.47 -4.81
CA MET A 128 2.88 -10.58 -4.80
C MET A 128 3.48 -9.28 -4.28
N TYR A 129 4.53 -9.39 -3.48
CA TYR A 129 5.17 -8.25 -2.83
C TYR A 129 6.60 -8.08 -3.35
N ASN A 130 6.97 -6.86 -3.72
CA ASN A 130 8.26 -6.53 -4.33
C ASN A 130 9.06 -5.60 -3.42
N SER A 131 10.40 -5.65 -3.52
CA SER A 131 11.42 -4.64 -3.16
C SER A 131 11.44 -4.03 -1.74
N GLY A 132 10.30 -3.87 -1.07
CA GLY A 132 10.16 -3.38 0.31
C GLY A 132 9.35 -4.31 1.22
N GLY A 133 8.85 -5.43 0.70
CA GLY A 133 8.07 -6.41 1.44
C GLY A 133 6.69 -5.94 1.87
N ILE A 134 6.21 -6.48 2.97
CA ILE A 134 4.84 -6.26 3.47
C ILE A 134 4.93 -5.18 4.56
N LYS A 135 4.55 -3.96 4.20
CA LYS A 135 4.63 -2.78 5.04
C LYS A 135 3.52 -2.80 6.07
N GLN A 136 3.90 -2.98 7.32
CA GLN A 136 3.00 -3.17 8.47
C GLN A 136 1.93 -2.07 8.59
N ASN A 137 2.32 -0.84 8.30
CA ASN A 137 1.55 0.38 8.45
C ASN A 137 0.72 0.78 7.22
N LEU A 138 0.68 -0.05 6.19
CA LEU A 138 -0.18 0.18 5.02
C LEU A 138 -1.45 -0.66 5.11
N ILE A 139 -2.52 -0.11 4.55
CA ILE A 139 -3.69 -0.89 4.16
C ILE A 139 -3.46 -1.39 2.74
N TYR A 140 -3.65 -2.68 2.53
CA TYR A 140 -3.58 -3.29 1.22
C TYR A 140 -4.99 -3.48 0.67
N LEU A 141 -5.23 -3.02 -0.56
CA LEU A 141 -6.40 -3.36 -1.35
C LEU A 141 -5.98 -4.39 -2.38
N PHE A 142 -6.52 -5.61 -2.29
CA PHE A 142 -6.19 -6.68 -3.21
C PHE A 142 -7.42 -7.09 -4.03
N CYS A 143 -7.37 -6.88 -5.34
CA CYS A 143 -8.39 -7.37 -6.26
C CYS A 143 -7.90 -8.54 -7.10
N SER A 144 -8.78 -9.49 -7.38
CA SER A 144 -8.46 -10.69 -8.17
C SER A 144 -9.41 -10.87 -9.34
N ASN A 145 -8.84 -11.16 -10.50
CA ASN A 145 -9.59 -11.49 -11.70
C ASN A 145 -10.43 -12.77 -11.48
N LYS A 146 -9.82 -13.80 -10.88
CA LYS A 146 -10.48 -15.11 -10.67
C LYS A 146 -11.63 -15.06 -9.68
N SER A 147 -11.50 -14.31 -8.59
CA SER A 147 -12.62 -14.13 -7.66
C SER A 147 -13.59 -13.05 -8.12
N ASN A 148 -13.19 -12.21 -9.08
CA ASN A 148 -13.86 -10.98 -9.47
C ASN A 148 -14.27 -10.12 -8.26
N ALA A 149 -13.40 -10.04 -7.26
CA ALA A 149 -13.68 -9.38 -6.00
C ALA A 149 -12.43 -8.67 -5.47
N THR A 150 -12.67 -7.76 -4.53
CA THR A 150 -11.65 -7.08 -3.74
C THR A 150 -11.73 -7.54 -2.29
N THR A 151 -10.58 -7.57 -1.63
CA THR A 151 -10.44 -7.75 -0.18
C THR A 151 -9.42 -6.74 0.33
N MET A 152 -9.45 -6.47 1.63
CA MET A 152 -8.53 -5.53 2.27
C MET A 152 -8.00 -6.06 3.58
N PHE A 153 -6.79 -5.64 3.93
CA PHE A 153 -6.10 -6.06 5.15
C PHE A 153 -5.00 -5.06 5.52
N CYS A 154 -4.62 -5.00 6.79
CA CYS A 154 -3.42 -4.27 7.19
C CYS A 154 -2.18 -5.14 6.94
N GLY A 155 -1.04 -4.54 6.58
CA GLY A 155 0.20 -5.32 6.36
C GLY A 155 0.61 -6.17 7.56
N LYS A 156 0.31 -5.69 8.78
CA LYS A 156 0.53 -6.42 10.03
C LYS A 156 -0.28 -7.70 10.20
N ASP A 157 -1.38 -7.85 9.48
CA ASP A 157 -2.22 -9.05 9.53
C ASP A 157 -1.60 -10.20 8.72
N VAL A 158 -0.67 -9.91 7.82
CA VAL A 158 -0.08 -10.90 6.89
C VAL A 158 1.35 -11.27 7.27
N CYS A 159 2.14 -10.29 7.69
CA CYS A 159 3.55 -10.48 8.01
C CYS A 159 3.79 -10.00 9.44
N SER A 160 4.35 -10.85 10.29
CA SER A 160 4.78 -10.44 11.63
C SER A 160 6.05 -9.58 11.58
N VAL A 161 6.32 -8.87 12.68
CA VAL A 161 7.56 -8.10 12.85
C VAL A 161 8.79 -9.00 12.70
N ASP A 162 8.77 -10.20 13.30
CA ASP A 162 9.89 -11.14 13.23
C ASP A 162 10.12 -11.68 11.82
N GLN A 163 9.04 -12.00 11.09
CA GLN A 163 9.14 -12.38 9.67
C GLN A 163 9.73 -11.23 8.83
N GLN A 164 9.30 -9.99 9.07
CA GLN A 164 9.82 -8.83 8.35
C GLN A 164 11.30 -8.59 8.67
N GLN A 165 11.74 -8.80 9.92
CA GLN A 165 13.15 -8.72 10.31
C GLN A 165 14.02 -9.75 9.57
N LEU A 166 13.58 -11.02 9.52
CA LEU A 166 14.29 -12.07 8.78
C LEU A 166 14.40 -11.76 7.28
N ILE A 167 13.32 -11.26 6.68
CA ILE A 167 13.31 -10.83 5.27
C ILE A 167 14.30 -9.68 5.04
N ASN A 168 14.29 -8.67 5.93
CA ASN A 168 15.21 -7.53 5.83
C ASN A 168 16.67 -7.96 5.96
N GLU A 169 16.97 -8.87 6.90
CA GLU A 169 18.32 -9.41 7.09
C GLU A 169 18.80 -10.13 5.83
N LEU A 170 17.95 -10.95 5.20
CA LEU A 170 18.29 -11.63 3.95
C LEU A 170 18.56 -10.63 2.81
N ILE A 171 17.70 -9.63 2.64
CA ILE A 171 17.85 -8.60 1.60
C ILE A 171 19.18 -7.86 1.80
N GLU A 172 19.54 -7.51 3.03
CA GLU A 172 20.79 -6.79 3.30
C GLU A 172 22.03 -7.65 2.99
N LYS A 173 22.01 -8.94 3.39
CA LYS A 173 23.08 -9.88 3.03
C LYS A 173 23.24 -10.01 1.52
N GLN A 174 22.13 -10.08 0.78
CA GLN A 174 22.16 -10.14 -0.69
C GLN A 174 22.76 -8.87 -1.30
N ARG A 175 22.39 -7.68 -0.80
CA ARG A 175 22.94 -6.40 -1.28
C ARG A 175 24.44 -6.27 -1.07
N ILE A 176 24.95 -6.73 0.08
CA ILE A 176 26.40 -6.75 0.35
C ILE A 176 27.11 -7.63 -0.68
N LEU A 177 26.59 -8.84 -0.93
CA LEU A 177 27.15 -9.78 -1.89
C LEU A 177 27.07 -9.25 -3.33
N GLU A 178 25.96 -8.62 -3.70
CA GLU A 178 25.80 -7.95 -4.99
C GLU A 178 26.83 -6.84 -5.19
N GLY A 179 27.06 -6.01 -4.17
CA GLY A 179 28.08 -4.96 -4.20
C GLY A 179 29.49 -5.53 -4.44
N GLU A 180 29.83 -6.62 -3.75
CA GLU A 180 31.11 -7.32 -3.93
C GLU A 180 31.30 -7.79 -5.39
N TYR A 181 30.32 -8.50 -5.94
CA TYR A 181 30.43 -9.07 -7.29
C TYR A 181 30.32 -7.99 -8.39
N ASN A 182 29.55 -6.93 -8.18
CA ASN A 182 29.55 -5.78 -9.09
C ASN A 182 30.90 -5.05 -9.10
N GLY A 183 31.59 -5.00 -7.95
CA GLY A 183 32.98 -4.53 -7.89
C GLY A 183 33.92 -5.37 -8.75
N LYS A 184 33.78 -6.70 -8.72
CA LYS A 184 34.55 -7.63 -9.57
C LYS A 184 34.21 -7.47 -11.05
N LEU A 185 32.93 -7.34 -11.41
CA LEU A 185 32.49 -7.10 -12.79
C LEU A 185 33.12 -5.84 -13.37
N LYS A 186 33.17 -4.76 -12.60
CA LYS A 186 33.80 -3.50 -13.01
C LYS A 186 35.28 -3.65 -13.34
N GLN A 187 36.02 -4.51 -12.62
CA GLN A 187 37.45 -4.74 -12.87
C GLN A 187 37.72 -5.45 -14.20
N ILE A 188 36.73 -6.19 -14.71
CA ILE A 188 36.84 -6.96 -15.96
C ILE A 188 35.99 -6.38 -17.09
N ASP A 189 35.51 -5.14 -16.96
CA ASP A 189 34.68 -4.45 -17.96
C ASP A 189 35.50 -3.96 -19.16
N ILE A 190 36.08 -4.90 -19.90
CA ILE A 190 36.93 -4.66 -21.07
C ILE A 190 36.23 -3.84 -22.16
N HIS A 191 34.90 -3.93 -22.22
CA HIS A 191 34.07 -3.25 -23.21
C HIS A 191 33.52 -1.91 -22.72
N GLN A 192 33.80 -1.53 -21.47
CA GLN A 192 33.35 -0.29 -20.84
C GLN A 192 31.84 -0.05 -20.98
N ARG A 193 31.06 -1.13 -20.79
CA ARG A 193 29.60 -1.09 -20.90
C ARG A 193 28.91 -0.95 -19.55
N GLY A 194 29.65 -1.00 -18.45
CA GLY A 194 29.12 -0.80 -17.11
C GLY A 194 28.12 -1.88 -16.68
N ILE A 195 28.37 -3.13 -17.10
CA ILE A 195 27.50 -4.25 -16.75
C ILE A 195 27.45 -4.40 -15.22
N SER A 196 26.22 -4.49 -14.69
CA SER A 196 25.95 -4.73 -13.28
C SER A 196 24.81 -5.73 -13.11
N TYR A 197 24.87 -6.48 -12.03
CA TYR A 197 23.83 -7.39 -11.56
C TYR A 197 23.05 -6.73 -10.42
N TYR A 198 21.73 -6.86 -10.44
CA TYR A 198 20.89 -6.45 -9.32
C TYR A 198 19.83 -7.53 -9.06
N THR A 199 19.62 -7.88 -7.79
CA THR A 199 18.50 -8.74 -7.43
C THR A 199 17.31 -7.88 -7.02
N ARG A 200 16.13 -8.21 -7.53
CA ARG A 200 14.87 -7.66 -7.02
C ARG A 200 14.27 -8.65 -6.01
N PRO A 201 14.13 -8.30 -4.72
CA PRO A 201 13.43 -9.16 -3.76
C PRO A 201 11.97 -9.35 -4.17
N MET A 202 11.56 -10.62 -4.27
CA MET A 202 10.19 -11.04 -4.57
C MET A 202 9.68 -11.89 -3.41
N ILE A 203 8.73 -11.37 -2.65
CA ILE A 203 8.16 -12.03 -1.47
C ILE A 203 6.82 -12.62 -1.88
N GLN A 204 6.74 -13.95 -1.76
CA GLN A 204 5.60 -14.77 -2.16
C GLN A 204 5.12 -15.62 -0.98
N GLN A 205 3.90 -16.10 -1.10
CA GLN A 205 3.29 -16.98 -0.12
C GLN A 205 3.25 -18.41 -0.65
N SER A 206 3.40 -19.39 0.23
CA SER A 206 3.45 -20.80 -0.11
C SER A 206 2.63 -21.65 0.88
N GLY A 207 2.51 -22.95 0.62
CA GLY A 207 1.74 -23.87 1.48
C GLY A 207 0.32 -24.19 0.98
N GLY A 208 -0.07 -23.70 -0.20
CA GLY A 208 -1.34 -24.00 -0.87
C GLY A 208 -2.51 -23.09 -0.48
N ASN A 209 -3.66 -23.30 -1.13
CA ASN A 209 -4.81 -22.38 -1.09
C ASN A 209 -5.30 -22.07 0.33
N LYS A 210 -5.19 -23.01 1.27
CA LYS A 210 -5.60 -22.78 2.67
C LYS A 210 -4.88 -21.61 3.35
N TYR A 211 -3.69 -21.25 2.87
CA TYR A 211 -2.90 -20.14 3.39
C TYR A 211 -2.83 -18.96 2.41
N THR A 212 -2.85 -19.25 1.10
CA THR A 212 -2.54 -18.23 0.08
C THR A 212 -3.77 -17.66 -0.61
N ASN A 213 -4.95 -18.27 -0.48
CA ASN A 213 -6.16 -17.74 -1.13
C ASN A 213 -6.86 -16.73 -0.21
N TYR A 214 -6.63 -15.44 -0.46
CA TYR A 214 -7.15 -14.35 0.37
C TYR A 214 -8.68 -14.26 0.37
N PHE A 215 -9.34 -14.80 -0.65
CA PHE A 215 -10.81 -14.71 -0.78
C PHE A 215 -11.56 -15.79 -0.01
N THR A 216 -10.85 -16.86 0.37
CA THR A 216 -11.40 -18.01 1.12
C THR A 216 -10.62 -18.31 2.40
N HIS A 217 -9.61 -17.49 2.72
CA HIS A 217 -8.84 -17.64 3.94
C HIS A 217 -9.77 -17.53 5.16
N PRO A 218 -9.66 -18.42 6.17
CA PRO A 218 -10.55 -18.38 7.33
C PRO A 218 -10.55 -17.03 8.07
N GLU A 219 -9.41 -16.34 8.06
CA GLU A 219 -9.24 -15.05 8.73
C GLU A 219 -9.58 -13.84 7.86
N ARG A 220 -10.03 -14.03 6.62
CA ARG A 220 -10.33 -12.91 5.69
C ARG A 220 -11.22 -11.86 6.33
N GLY A 221 -12.35 -12.28 6.91
CA GLY A 221 -13.29 -11.35 7.55
C GLY A 221 -12.66 -10.60 8.73
N GLN A 222 -11.80 -11.27 9.51
CA GLN A 222 -11.09 -10.61 10.60
C GLN A 222 -10.09 -9.57 10.08
N CYS A 223 -9.37 -9.86 9.00
CA CYS A 223 -8.46 -8.89 8.37
C CYS A 223 -9.21 -7.68 7.81
N GLU A 224 -10.39 -7.89 7.22
CA GLU A 224 -11.25 -6.80 6.72
C GLU A 224 -11.77 -5.93 7.89
N GLU A 225 -12.18 -6.53 9.01
CA GLU A 225 -12.58 -5.79 10.23
C GLU A 225 -11.40 -5.07 10.92
N ASN A 226 -10.19 -5.65 10.88
CA ASN A 226 -8.98 -5.02 11.41
C ASN A 226 -8.69 -3.69 10.69
N VAL A 227 -9.00 -3.59 9.39
CA VAL A 227 -8.89 -2.32 8.64
C VAL A 227 -9.86 -1.28 9.20
N TYR A 228 -11.12 -1.64 9.45
CA TYR A 228 -12.08 -0.69 10.05
C TYR A 228 -11.66 -0.27 11.45
N THR A 229 -11.22 -1.22 12.28
CA THR A 229 -10.70 -0.93 13.62
C THR A 229 -9.48 0.00 13.57
N TYR A 230 -8.59 -0.22 12.61
CA TYR A 230 -7.45 0.66 12.36
C TYR A 230 -7.90 2.09 12.06
N LEU A 231 -8.84 2.26 11.12
CA LEU A 231 -9.38 3.57 10.73
C LEU A 231 -10.09 4.29 11.88
N GLU A 232 -10.86 3.57 12.69
CA GLU A 232 -11.55 4.15 13.86
C GLU A 232 -10.55 4.60 14.92
N THR A 233 -9.57 3.74 15.23
CA THR A 233 -8.54 4.05 16.23
C THR A 233 -7.76 5.31 15.88
N ILE A 234 -7.35 5.48 14.62
CA ILE A 234 -6.56 6.65 14.22
C ILE A 234 -7.40 7.94 14.25
N VAL A 235 -8.70 7.87 13.94
CA VAL A 235 -9.57 9.05 14.00
C VAL A 235 -9.94 9.40 15.44
N GLU A 236 -10.31 8.42 16.26
CA GLU A 236 -10.67 8.63 17.66
C GLU A 236 -9.53 9.27 18.46
N LYS A 237 -8.31 8.83 18.20
CA LYS A 237 -7.12 9.35 18.87
C LYS A 237 -6.53 10.58 18.16
N ASN A 238 -7.05 10.96 17.00
CA ASN A 238 -6.57 12.05 16.15
C ASN A 238 -5.06 11.97 15.88
N ILE A 239 -4.62 10.78 15.47
CA ILE A 239 -3.21 10.38 15.36
C ILE A 239 -2.79 10.08 13.94
#